data_AF-A0AAE0HUZ9-F1
#
_entry.id   AF-A0AAE0HUZ9-F1
#
_cell.length_a   1.000
_cell.length_b   1.000
_cell.length_c   1.000
_cell.angle_alpha   90.00
_cell.angle_beta   90.00
_cell.angle_gamma   90.00
#
_symmetry.space_group_name_H-M   'P 1'
#
loop_
_entity.id
_entity.type
_entity.pdbx_description
1 polymer ?
#
loop_
_entity_poly.entity_id
_entity_poly.type
_entity_poly.pdbx_seq_one_letter_code
_entity_poly.pdbx_strand_id
1 'polypeptide(L)'
;MPVVRAADIVSITTDDLELDEPTFKTTQKQAKCIIDLIRRLAESIACYTEDMESVKDTDILRLQILSQPHPAQELNLGFHKVMENTLYKWAKGKGFGINPDIYNGNIFWLRGQGMRISEGKVVILIFVRRPRPREGEGAQGTAPVIAVREEPPFKGIILSPTAGGGTTKSCFECQVGEMIFLQSGEQVLLRKDVEKDRDICFYCIAHLTT
;
A
#
# COMPACT_ATOMS: atom_id res chain seq x y z
N MET A 1 -10.07 -30.55 3.16
CA MET A 1 -10.27 -29.19 3.70
C MET A 1 -9.19 -28.30 3.09
N PRO A 2 -9.52 -27.31 2.24
CA PRO A 2 -8.50 -26.43 1.69
C PRO A 2 -8.05 -25.46 2.80
N VAL A 3 -6.75 -25.48 3.07
CA VAL A 3 -6.06 -24.58 3.99
C VAL A 3 -5.98 -23.21 3.31
N VAL A 4 -6.83 -22.26 3.71
CA VAL A 4 -6.71 -20.86 3.27
C VAL A 4 -5.56 -20.24 4.06
N ARG A 5 -4.42 -20.03 3.40
CA ARG A 5 -3.22 -19.41 3.98
C ARG A 5 -3.28 -17.89 3.84
N ALA A 6 -2.52 -17.25 4.74
CA ALA A 6 -1.73 -16.03 4.59
C ALA A 6 -2.26 -14.99 3.61
N ALA A 7 -2.59 -13.79 4.08
CA ALA A 7 -2.82 -12.59 3.25
C ALA A 7 -2.07 -12.70 1.93
N ASP A 8 -2.82 -12.66 0.82
CA ASP A 8 -2.19 -12.73 -0.49
C ASP A 8 -1.34 -11.46 -0.61
N ILE A 9 -0.05 -11.59 -0.29
CA ILE A 9 0.95 -10.63 -0.72
C ILE A 9 1.00 -10.85 -2.22
N VAL A 10 0.04 -10.24 -2.92
CA VAL A 10 0.09 -10.16 -4.37
C VAL A 10 1.12 -9.08 -4.62
N SER A 11 2.41 -9.46 -4.61
CA SER A 11 3.38 -8.75 -5.43
C SER A 11 2.87 -9.00 -6.84
N ILE A 12 2.02 -8.10 -7.34
CA ILE A 12 1.44 -8.24 -8.68
C ILE A 12 2.61 -8.14 -9.63
N THR A 13 3.09 -9.30 -10.03
CA THR A 13 4.01 -9.43 -11.14
C THR A 13 3.18 -9.55 -12.40
N THR A 14 3.76 -9.27 -13.56
CA THR A 14 3.07 -9.38 -14.84
C THR A 14 2.54 -10.78 -15.16
N ASP A 15 2.88 -11.77 -14.33
CA ASP A 15 2.63 -13.19 -14.51
C ASP A 15 1.35 -13.63 -13.79
N ASP A 16 0.80 -12.83 -12.86
CA ASP A 16 -0.43 -13.13 -12.08
C ASP A 16 -1.73 -12.78 -12.83
N LEU A 17 -1.64 -12.31 -14.08
CA LEU A 17 -2.76 -11.90 -14.91
C LEU A 17 -3.10 -12.99 -15.95
N GLU A 18 -3.72 -14.07 -15.49
CA GLU A 18 -4.26 -15.09 -16.41
C GLU A 18 -5.51 -14.56 -17.15
N LEU A 19 -5.41 -14.45 -18.48
CA LEU A 19 -6.48 -14.03 -19.40
C LEU A 19 -6.29 -14.69 -20.79
N ASP A 20 -7.40 -15.04 -21.46
CA ASP A 20 -7.42 -15.80 -22.72
C ASP A 20 -6.66 -15.18 -23.92
N GLU A 21 -6.17 -16.07 -24.80
CA GLU A 21 -4.93 -15.96 -25.58
C GLU A 21 -4.78 -14.88 -26.69
N PRO A 22 -5.80 -14.33 -27.38
CA PRO A 22 -5.52 -13.32 -28.43
C PRO A 22 -5.52 -11.87 -27.90
N THR A 23 -6.18 -11.61 -26.76
CA THR A 23 -6.19 -10.32 -26.04
C THR A 23 -4.99 -10.14 -25.09
N PHE A 24 -4.21 -11.21 -24.93
CA PHE A 24 -3.15 -11.39 -23.93
C PHE A 24 -2.02 -10.34 -24.04
N LYS A 25 -1.50 -10.10 -25.25
CA LYS A 25 -0.32 -9.23 -25.44
C LYS A 25 -0.60 -7.74 -25.19
N THR A 26 -1.77 -7.25 -25.58
CA THR A 26 -2.14 -5.83 -25.40
C THR A 26 -2.48 -5.56 -23.94
N THR A 27 -3.19 -6.48 -23.29
CA THR A 27 -3.63 -6.35 -21.89
C THR A 27 -2.48 -6.53 -20.90
N GLN A 28 -1.56 -7.46 -21.14
CA GLN A 28 -0.37 -7.65 -20.31
C GLN A 28 0.61 -6.47 -20.43
N LYS A 29 0.78 -5.91 -21.65
CA LYS A 29 1.58 -4.71 -21.86
C LYS A 29 0.98 -3.49 -21.18
N GLN A 30 -0.36 -3.36 -21.21
CA GLN A 30 -1.07 -2.30 -20.48
C GLN A 30 -0.90 -2.45 -18.97
N ALA A 31 -1.14 -3.64 -18.42
CA ALA A 31 -0.98 -3.90 -17.00
C ALA A 31 0.45 -3.63 -16.51
N LYS A 32 1.47 -4.08 -17.26
CA LYS A 32 2.87 -3.76 -16.97
C LYS A 32 3.14 -2.25 -16.94
N CYS A 33 2.68 -1.53 -17.97
CA CYS A 33 2.82 -0.08 -18.06
C CYS A 33 2.20 0.63 -16.85
N ILE A 34 1.10 0.10 -16.32
CA ILE A 34 0.39 0.71 -15.20
C ILE A 34 1.02 0.35 -13.87
N ILE A 35 1.49 -0.88 -13.66
CA ILE A 35 2.29 -1.22 -12.47
C ILE A 35 3.55 -0.35 -12.43
N ASP A 36 4.19 -0.13 -13.58
CA ASP A 36 5.33 0.77 -13.68
C ASP A 36 4.94 2.23 -13.41
N LEU A 37 3.76 2.68 -13.83
CA LEU A 37 3.23 4.00 -13.50
C LEU A 37 2.97 4.15 -12.00
N ILE A 38 2.27 3.18 -11.37
CA ILE A 38 2.01 3.15 -9.93
C ILE A 38 3.32 3.20 -9.16
N ARG A 39 4.31 2.40 -9.56
CA ARG A 39 5.64 2.40 -8.95
C ARG A 39 6.32 3.77 -9.06
N ARG A 40 6.36 4.35 -10.26
CA ARG A 40 6.94 5.69 -10.48
C ARG A 40 6.24 6.77 -9.68
N LEU A 41 4.91 6.75 -9.63
CA LEU A 41 4.15 7.71 -8.83
C LEU A 41 4.45 7.54 -7.34
N ALA A 42 4.46 6.31 -6.83
CA ALA A 42 4.79 6.00 -5.44
C ALA A 42 6.22 6.42 -5.06
N GLU A 43 7.19 6.25 -5.97
CA GLU A 43 8.57 6.72 -5.81
C GLU A 43 8.68 8.25 -5.83
N SER A 44 7.81 8.92 -6.57
CA SER A 44 7.79 10.38 -6.69
C SER A 44 7.05 11.10 -5.57
N ILE A 45 6.27 10.37 -4.75
CA ILE A 45 5.65 10.94 -3.55
C ILE A 45 6.75 11.41 -2.59
N ALA A 46 6.72 12.72 -2.33
CA ALA A 46 7.53 13.37 -1.31
C ALA A 46 6.59 13.88 -0.22
N CYS A 47 6.76 13.35 1.00
CA CYS A 47 6.02 13.76 2.18
C CYS A 47 6.99 14.30 3.24
N TYR A 48 6.52 15.24 4.04
CA TYR A 48 7.30 15.78 5.15
C TYR A 48 6.75 15.30 6.49
N THR A 49 7.64 15.03 7.45
CA THR A 49 7.25 14.56 8.80
C THR A 49 6.33 15.57 9.50
N GLU A 50 6.54 16.85 9.24
CA GLU A 50 5.81 17.97 9.82
C GLU A 50 4.36 18.07 9.34
N ASP A 51 4.05 17.52 8.16
CA ASP A 51 2.70 17.54 7.59
C ASP A 51 1.85 16.35 8.08
N MET A 52 2.43 15.47 8.89
CA MET A 52 1.80 14.24 9.38
C MET A 52 1.09 14.47 10.72
N GLU A 53 -0.19 14.10 10.78
CA GLU A 53 -1.01 14.17 12.00
C GLU A 53 -1.12 12.83 12.69
N SER A 54 -1.15 12.82 14.02
CA SER A 54 -1.50 11.61 14.77
C SER A 54 -2.97 11.26 14.59
N VAL A 55 -3.24 10.01 14.23
CA VAL A 55 -4.57 9.43 14.32
C VAL A 55 -4.83 9.12 15.79
N LYS A 56 -5.89 9.72 16.36
CA LYS A 56 -6.23 9.67 17.80
C LYS A 56 -6.02 8.28 18.39
N ASP A 57 -5.31 8.23 19.51
CA ASP A 57 -5.06 7.04 20.34
C ASP A 57 -4.37 5.88 19.59
N THR A 58 -3.59 6.19 18.53
CA THR A 58 -2.82 5.20 17.77
C THR A 58 -1.40 5.66 17.46
N ASP A 59 -0.49 4.71 17.22
CA ASP A 59 0.87 4.98 16.72
C ASP A 59 0.92 5.17 15.19
N ILE A 60 -0.21 5.56 14.60
CA ILE A 60 -0.36 5.80 13.16
C ILE A 60 -0.39 7.31 12.94
N LEU A 61 0.48 7.76 12.05
CA LEU A 61 0.45 9.12 11.53
C LEU A 61 -0.22 9.12 10.15
N ARG A 62 -0.91 10.19 9.81
CA ARG A 62 -1.67 10.34 8.56
C ARG A 62 -1.38 11.70 7.96
N LEU A 63 -1.14 11.76 6.65
CA LEU A 63 -0.99 13.03 5.95
C LEU A 63 -2.35 13.75 5.86
N GLN A 64 -2.36 15.06 6.11
CA GLN A 64 -3.56 15.86 5.87
C GLN A 64 -3.94 15.80 4.38
N ILE A 65 -5.24 15.64 4.10
CA ILE A 65 -5.73 15.52 2.71
C ILE A 65 -5.35 16.75 1.87
N LEU A 66 -5.42 17.95 2.47
CA LEU A 66 -5.05 19.20 1.79
C LEU A 66 -3.55 19.33 1.51
N SER A 67 -2.73 18.56 2.20
CA SER A 67 -1.27 18.53 2.05
C SER A 67 -0.80 17.39 1.17
N GLN A 68 -1.71 16.64 0.54
CA GLN A 68 -1.32 15.53 -0.32
C GLN A 68 -0.57 16.02 -1.56
N PRO A 69 0.62 15.47 -1.85
CA PRO A 69 1.38 15.84 -3.02
C PRO A 69 0.66 15.37 -4.29
N HIS A 70 0.84 16.09 -5.40
CA HIS A 70 0.17 15.80 -6.66
C HIS A 70 0.30 14.33 -7.14
N PRO A 71 1.47 13.67 -7.04
CA PRO A 71 1.58 12.25 -7.38
C PRO A 71 0.68 11.31 -6.56
N ALA A 72 0.36 11.65 -5.30
CA ALA A 72 -0.57 10.85 -4.50
C ALA A 72 -2.02 10.98 -5.01
N GLN A 73 -2.40 12.17 -5.49
CA GLN A 73 -3.70 12.40 -6.11
C GLN A 73 -3.81 11.64 -7.43
N GLU A 74 -2.74 11.65 -8.25
CA GLU A 74 -2.67 10.87 -9.49
C GLU A 74 -2.69 9.36 -9.24
N LEU A 75 -2.07 8.88 -8.16
CA LEU A 75 -2.14 7.47 -7.75
C LEU A 75 -3.57 7.00 -7.54
N ASN A 76 -4.40 7.83 -6.89
CA ASN A 76 -5.83 7.52 -6.72
C ASN A 76 -6.50 7.32 -8.09
N LEU A 77 -6.34 8.29 -9.00
CA LEU A 77 -6.95 8.26 -10.33
C LEU A 77 -6.43 7.10 -11.19
N GLY A 78 -5.12 6.84 -11.14
CA GLY A 78 -4.44 5.81 -11.91
C GLY A 78 -4.82 4.40 -11.43
N PHE A 79 -4.96 4.21 -10.12
CA PHE A 79 -5.40 2.94 -9.56
C PHE A 79 -6.82 2.59 -10.04
N HIS A 80 -7.78 3.52 -9.94
CA HIS A 80 -9.17 3.24 -10.32
C HIS A 80 -9.35 2.86 -11.78
N LYS A 81 -8.67 3.56 -12.69
CA LYS A 81 -8.84 3.31 -14.13
C LYS A 81 -8.39 1.93 -14.58
N VAL A 82 -7.62 1.20 -13.77
CA VAL A 82 -6.88 0.02 -14.24
C VAL A 82 -6.99 -1.16 -13.29
N MET A 83 -6.80 -0.92 -11.99
CA MET A 83 -6.73 -1.99 -11.00
C MET A 83 -8.11 -2.44 -10.52
N GLU A 84 -9.16 -1.74 -10.90
CA GLU A 84 -10.55 -2.08 -10.61
C GLU A 84 -10.88 -3.53 -11.03
N ASN A 85 -10.52 -3.93 -12.25
CA ASN A 85 -10.76 -5.30 -12.73
C ASN A 85 -9.96 -6.36 -11.94
N THR A 86 -8.71 -6.06 -11.58
CA THR A 86 -7.87 -6.97 -10.79
C THR A 86 -8.43 -7.12 -9.38
N LEU A 87 -8.81 -6.01 -8.75
CA LEU A 87 -9.45 -5.98 -7.44
C LEU A 87 -10.77 -6.77 -7.45
N TYR A 88 -11.62 -6.57 -8.46
CA TYR A 88 -12.88 -7.30 -8.59
C TYR A 88 -12.68 -8.80 -8.82
N LYS A 89 -11.72 -9.20 -9.66
CA LYS A 89 -11.40 -10.61 -9.86
C LYS A 89 -10.88 -11.25 -8.56
N TRP A 90 -9.97 -10.59 -7.87
CA TRP A 90 -9.45 -11.04 -6.59
C TRP A 90 -10.57 -11.18 -5.55
N ALA A 91 -11.39 -10.14 -5.37
CA ALA A 91 -12.51 -10.13 -4.45
C ALA A 91 -13.54 -11.23 -4.75
N LYS A 92 -13.90 -11.41 -6.03
CA LYS A 92 -14.77 -12.49 -6.49
C LYS A 92 -14.18 -13.86 -6.16
N GLY A 93 -12.87 -14.06 -6.34
CA GLY A 93 -12.16 -15.28 -5.95
C GLY A 93 -12.22 -15.56 -4.45
N LYS A 94 -12.41 -14.54 -3.61
CA LYS A 94 -12.60 -14.65 -2.16
C LYS A 94 -14.07 -14.70 -1.73
N GLY A 95 -15.01 -14.59 -2.67
CA GLY A 95 -16.44 -14.75 -2.40
C GLY A 95 -17.18 -13.51 -1.89
N PHE A 96 -16.63 -12.31 -2.09
CA PHE A 96 -17.30 -11.05 -1.74
C PHE A 96 -17.29 -10.06 -2.91
N GLY A 97 -18.29 -9.17 -2.93
CA GLY A 97 -18.35 -8.04 -3.85
C GLY A 97 -17.57 -6.83 -3.34
N ILE A 98 -17.17 -5.96 -4.25
CA ILE A 98 -16.60 -4.65 -3.92
C ILE A 98 -17.57 -3.58 -4.39
N ASN A 99 -17.89 -2.64 -3.52
CA ASN A 99 -18.61 -1.44 -3.92
C ASN A 99 -17.69 -0.54 -4.77
N PRO A 100 -18.11 -0.16 -6.00
CA PRO A 100 -17.34 0.75 -6.86
C PRO A 100 -17.18 2.15 -6.28
N ASP A 101 -18.03 2.56 -5.34
CA ASP A 101 -17.92 3.87 -4.69
C ASP A 101 -16.70 3.89 -3.74
N ILE A 102 -15.76 4.77 -4.08
CA ILE A 102 -14.42 4.79 -3.50
C ILE A 102 -14.35 5.68 -2.26
N TYR A 103 -13.57 5.22 -1.28
CA TYR A 103 -13.07 6.05 -0.19
C TYR A 103 -11.71 6.66 -0.55
N ASN A 104 -11.61 7.99 -0.51
CA ASN A 104 -10.40 8.76 -0.81
C ASN A 104 -9.14 8.16 -0.19
N GLY A 105 -8.16 7.83 -1.03
CA GLY A 105 -6.89 7.30 -0.55
C GLY A 105 -6.09 8.31 0.26
N ASN A 106 -5.34 7.83 1.24
CA ASN A 106 -4.51 8.68 2.08
C ASN A 106 -3.19 8.02 2.48
N ILE A 107 -2.19 8.84 2.78
CA ILE A 107 -0.85 8.39 3.17
C ILE A 107 -0.83 8.20 4.68
N PHE A 108 -0.38 7.03 5.10
CA PHE A 108 -0.20 6.66 6.49
C PHE A 108 1.25 6.27 6.75
N TRP A 109 1.71 6.60 7.94
CA TRP A 109 3.03 6.23 8.44
C TRP A 109 2.87 5.53 9.79
N LEU A 110 3.13 4.23 9.76
CA LEU A 110 2.96 3.33 10.89
C LEU A 110 4.26 3.25 11.68
N ARG A 111 4.23 3.62 12.97
CA ARG A 111 5.42 3.65 13.85
C ARG A 111 5.35 2.74 15.08
N GLY A 112 4.25 2.02 15.28
CA GLY A 112 4.06 1.18 16.48
C GLY A 112 3.08 0.02 16.31
N GLN A 113 1.99 0.02 17.09
CA GLN A 113 1.12 -1.14 17.35
C GLN A 113 0.46 -1.81 16.13
N GLY A 114 0.42 -1.15 14.98
CA GLY A 114 -0.13 -1.69 13.74
C GLY A 114 -1.45 -1.06 13.32
N MET A 115 -1.94 -1.46 12.15
CA MET A 115 -3.21 -1.02 11.57
C MET A 115 -4.12 -2.22 11.33
N ARG A 116 -5.33 -2.20 11.91
CA ARG A 116 -6.37 -3.20 11.66
C ARG A 116 -7.38 -2.68 10.65
N ILE A 117 -7.76 -3.52 9.68
CA ILE A 117 -8.78 -3.21 8.69
C ILE A 117 -10.16 -3.43 9.30
N SER A 118 -11.01 -2.39 9.23
CA SER A 118 -12.39 -2.46 9.73
C SER A 118 -13.19 -3.52 9.00
N GLU A 119 -14.25 -4.00 9.64
CA GLU A 119 -15.21 -4.91 9.02
C GLU A 119 -15.89 -4.29 7.80
N GLY A 120 -16.22 -5.13 6.82
CA GLY A 120 -16.87 -4.71 5.58
C GLY A 120 -15.99 -3.89 4.66
N LYS A 121 -14.65 -3.98 4.80
CA LYS A 121 -13.67 -3.27 3.98
C LYS A 121 -12.61 -4.18 3.41
N VAL A 122 -12.14 -3.79 2.23
CA VAL A 122 -10.87 -4.20 1.65
C VAL A 122 -9.99 -2.96 1.52
N VAL A 123 -8.72 -3.12 1.82
CA VAL A 123 -7.74 -2.05 1.75
C VAL A 123 -6.57 -2.46 0.88
N ILE A 124 -6.19 -1.60 -0.05
CA ILE A 124 -4.95 -1.71 -0.80
C ILE A 124 -3.92 -0.78 -0.17
N LEU A 125 -2.77 -1.35 0.16
CA LEU A 125 -1.60 -0.60 0.61
C LEU A 125 -0.61 -0.54 -0.53
N ILE A 126 -0.23 0.66 -0.94
CA ILE A 126 0.85 0.92 -1.89
C ILE A 126 2.00 1.51 -1.10
N PHE A 127 3.15 0.84 -1.05
CA PHE A 127 4.29 1.33 -0.25
C PHE A 127 4.87 2.59 -0.89
N VAL A 128 5.06 3.63 -0.09
CA VAL A 128 5.60 4.93 -0.55
C VAL A 128 6.84 5.27 0.27
N ARG A 129 7.61 6.26 -0.18
CA ARG A 129 8.81 6.70 0.55
C ARG A 129 8.46 7.18 1.96
N ARG A 130 9.39 6.99 2.89
CA ARG A 130 9.25 7.51 4.26
C ARG A 130 9.22 9.05 4.24
N PRO A 131 8.41 9.68 5.10
CA PRO A 131 8.43 11.14 5.22
C PRO A 131 9.82 11.63 5.62
N ARG A 132 10.23 12.77 5.06
CA ARG A 132 11.52 13.40 5.37
C ARG A 132 11.30 14.61 6.27
N PRO A 133 12.25 14.97 7.14
CA PRO A 133 12.21 16.30 7.76
C PRO A 133 12.35 17.37 6.68
N ARG A 134 11.71 18.53 6.86
CA ARG A 134 12.06 19.71 6.07
C ARG A 134 13.48 20.12 6.44
N GLU A 135 14.43 19.99 5.51
CA GLU A 135 15.75 20.59 5.70
C GLU A 135 15.58 22.10 5.80
N GLY A 136 16.08 22.68 6.90
CA GLY A 136 15.99 24.12 7.13
C GLY A 136 16.79 24.91 6.09
N GLU A 137 16.24 26.05 5.67
CA GLU A 137 16.98 27.12 4.98
C GLU A 137 18.16 27.55 5.87
N GLY A 138 19.32 26.92 5.69
CA GLY A 138 20.42 27.07 6.64
C GLY A 138 21.71 26.38 6.26
N ALA A 139 22.03 26.28 4.98
CA ALA A 139 23.41 26.04 4.53
C ALA A 139 23.59 26.66 3.14
N GLN A 140 24.21 27.83 3.09
CA GLN A 140 24.81 28.33 1.86
C GLN A 140 25.86 27.33 1.37
N GLY A 141 25.82 27.03 0.07
CA GLY A 141 26.96 26.44 -0.63
C GLY A 141 26.65 25.07 -1.24
N THR A 142 26.57 25.05 -2.57
CA THR A 142 26.39 23.88 -3.44
C THR A 142 25.06 23.14 -3.28
N ALA A 143 24.19 23.27 -4.28
CA ALA A 143 23.01 22.41 -4.44
C ALA A 143 23.45 20.94 -4.26
N PRO A 144 22.95 20.22 -3.25
CA PRO A 144 23.30 18.82 -3.13
C PRO A 144 22.66 18.13 -4.32
N VAL A 145 23.48 17.46 -5.12
CA VAL A 145 23.01 16.37 -5.99
C VAL A 145 22.12 15.53 -5.09
N ILE A 146 20.81 15.54 -5.35
CA ILE A 146 19.85 14.75 -4.59
C ILE A 146 20.22 13.30 -4.87
N ALA A 147 21.11 12.74 -4.06
CA ALA A 147 21.36 11.33 -4.05
C ALA A 147 19.99 10.71 -3.75
N VAL A 148 19.44 10.01 -4.74
CA VAL A 148 18.25 9.21 -4.57
C VAL A 148 18.66 8.12 -3.59
N ARG A 149 18.51 8.41 -2.29
CA ARG A 149 18.82 7.47 -1.24
C ARG A 149 17.89 6.28 -1.46
N GLU A 150 18.47 5.13 -1.76
CA GLU A 150 17.71 3.89 -1.89
C GLU A 150 16.95 3.67 -0.59
N GLU A 151 15.63 3.49 -0.70
CA GLU A 151 14.75 3.25 0.44
C GLU A 151 14.96 1.79 0.87
N PRO A 152 15.27 1.51 2.15
CA PRO A 152 15.38 0.13 2.60
C PRO A 152 13.99 -0.54 2.54
N PRO A 153 13.93 -1.86 2.25
CA PRO A 153 12.66 -2.57 2.17
C PRO A 153 11.87 -2.47 3.46
N PHE A 154 10.56 -2.30 3.32
CA PHE A 154 9.59 -2.36 4.40
C PHE A 154 9.39 -3.81 4.82
N LYS A 155 9.53 -4.08 6.12
CA LYS A 155 9.34 -5.42 6.67
C LYS A 155 8.24 -5.40 7.71
N GLY A 156 7.28 -6.28 7.57
CA GLY A 156 6.16 -6.36 8.49
C GLY A 156 5.55 -7.73 8.57
N ILE A 157 4.45 -7.77 9.31
CA ILE A 157 3.66 -8.96 9.58
C ILE A 157 2.22 -8.63 9.26
N ILE A 158 1.53 -9.55 8.60
CA ILE A 158 0.07 -9.54 8.50
C ILE A 158 -0.48 -10.63 9.41
N LEU A 159 -1.45 -10.26 10.24
CA LEU A 159 -2.28 -11.19 10.99
C LEU A 159 -3.62 -11.32 10.27
N SER A 160 -3.93 -12.53 9.80
CA SER A 160 -5.20 -12.84 9.14
C SER A 160 -6.10 -13.65 10.07
N PRO A 161 -7.35 -13.24 10.33
CA PRO A 161 -8.28 -14.02 11.13
C PRO A 161 -8.60 -15.35 10.45
N THR A 162 -8.84 -16.41 11.23
CA THR A 162 -9.25 -17.72 10.73
C THR A 162 -10.63 -18.11 11.25
N ALA A 163 -11.34 -18.96 10.51
CA ALA A 163 -12.72 -19.39 10.83
C ALA A 163 -12.87 -20.05 12.22
N GLY A 164 -11.77 -20.50 12.84
CA GLY A 164 -11.75 -21.07 14.19
C GLY A 164 -11.49 -20.07 15.31
N GLY A 165 -11.53 -18.76 15.05
CA GLY A 165 -11.23 -17.71 16.04
C GLY A 165 -9.73 -17.51 16.33
N GLY A 166 -8.86 -18.14 15.54
CA GLY A 166 -7.42 -17.94 15.60
C GLY A 166 -6.94 -16.88 14.62
N THR A 167 -5.63 -16.65 14.59
CA THR A 167 -4.97 -15.78 13.61
C THR A 167 -3.80 -16.50 12.95
N THR A 168 -3.69 -16.39 11.63
CA THR A 168 -2.51 -16.81 10.87
C THR A 168 -1.56 -15.63 10.73
N LYS A 169 -0.26 -15.89 10.87
CA LYS A 169 0.78 -14.88 10.75
C LYS A 169 1.56 -15.06 9.46
N SER A 170 1.74 -13.97 8.71
CA SER A 170 2.53 -13.92 7.48
C SER A 170 3.52 -12.78 7.54
N CYS A 171 4.78 -13.04 7.20
CA CYS A 171 5.78 -11.98 7.09
C CYS A 171 5.83 -11.47 5.65
N PHE A 172 6.08 -10.17 5.47
CA PHE A 172 6.32 -9.57 4.16
C PHE A 172 7.60 -8.74 4.17
N GLU A 173 8.17 -8.58 2.98
CA GLU A 173 9.26 -7.67 2.67
C GLU A 173 8.90 -6.98 1.35
N CYS A 174 8.72 -5.66 1.38
CA CYS A 174 8.22 -4.90 0.23
C CYS A 174 9.07 -3.65 -0.05
N GLN A 175 9.19 -3.30 -1.32
CA GLN A 175 9.82 -2.09 -1.81
C GLN A 175 8.80 -0.99 -2.08
N VAL A 176 9.28 0.25 -2.26
CA VAL A 176 8.43 1.36 -2.72
C VAL A 176 7.76 1.00 -4.05
N GLY A 177 6.46 1.27 -4.14
CA GLY A 177 5.62 0.97 -5.30
C GLY A 177 5.08 -0.45 -5.36
N GLU A 178 5.51 -1.36 -4.48
CA GLU A 178 4.82 -2.64 -4.31
C GLU A 178 3.49 -2.46 -3.57
N MET A 179 2.63 -3.48 -3.65
CA MET A 179 1.26 -3.41 -3.16
C MET A 179 0.89 -4.64 -2.35
N ILE A 180 0.01 -4.46 -1.37
CA ILE A 180 -0.62 -5.55 -0.61
C ILE A 180 -2.13 -5.30 -0.54
N PHE A 181 -2.90 -6.37 -0.71
CA PHE A 181 -4.35 -6.38 -0.56
C PHE A 181 -4.69 -6.97 0.80
N LEU A 182 -5.50 -6.25 1.56
CA LEU A 182 -5.93 -6.65 2.89
C LEU A 182 -7.43 -6.70 2.96
N GLN A 183 -7.95 -7.76 3.56
CA GLN A 183 -9.38 -7.95 3.79
C GLN A 183 -9.78 -7.52 5.21
N SER A 184 -11.09 -7.52 5.44
CA SER A 184 -11.69 -7.20 6.72
C SER A 184 -11.10 -8.03 7.86
N GLY A 185 -10.78 -7.37 8.97
CA GLY A 185 -10.23 -8.00 10.15
C GLY A 185 -8.73 -8.31 10.08
N GLU A 186 -8.08 -8.17 8.93
CA GLU A 186 -6.62 -8.30 8.84
C GLU A 186 -5.92 -7.14 9.54
N GLN A 187 -4.72 -7.42 10.04
CA GLN A 187 -3.92 -6.44 10.75
C GLN A 187 -2.49 -6.43 10.25
N VAL A 188 -2.00 -5.25 9.87
CA VAL A 188 -0.59 -5.01 9.54
C VAL A 188 0.13 -4.59 10.80
N LEU A 189 1.25 -5.26 11.09
CA LEU A 189 2.12 -5.03 12.22
C LEU A 189 3.55 -4.79 11.75
N LEU A 190 4.29 -3.99 12.52
CA LEU A 190 5.73 -3.85 12.34
C LEU A 190 6.47 -5.10 12.83
N ARG A 191 7.58 -5.45 12.18
CA ARG A 191 8.46 -6.52 12.65
C ARG A 191 9.30 -6.03 13.82
N LYS A 192 9.15 -6.65 15.00
CA LYS A 192 9.82 -6.22 16.24
C LYS A 192 11.32 -6.55 16.28
N ASP A 193 11.76 -7.53 15.51
CA ASP A 193 13.15 -8.02 15.41
C ASP A 193 14.04 -7.14 14.49
N VAL A 194 13.46 -6.14 13.85
CA VAL A 194 14.17 -5.18 13.01
C VAL A 194 14.35 -3.92 13.85
N GLU A 195 15.56 -3.58 14.30
CA GLU A 195 15.73 -2.45 15.24
C GLU A 195 15.73 -1.07 14.55
N LYS A 196 16.31 -0.98 13.34
CA LYS A 196 16.35 0.20 12.47
C LYS A 196 15.27 0.08 11.39
N ASP A 197 14.63 1.19 11.01
CA ASP A 197 13.63 1.23 9.92
C ASP A 197 12.37 0.38 10.17
N ARG A 198 11.94 0.30 11.44
CA ARG A 198 10.73 -0.41 11.87
C ARG A 198 9.46 0.09 11.24
N ASP A 199 9.45 1.33 10.78
CA ASP A 199 8.28 2.00 10.32
C ASP A 199 7.94 1.64 8.87
N ILE A 200 6.66 1.84 8.54
CA ILE A 200 6.14 1.57 7.21
C ILE A 200 5.32 2.77 6.77
N CYS A 201 5.62 3.27 5.57
CA CYS A 201 4.85 4.32 4.94
C CYS A 201 4.10 3.74 3.73
N PHE A 202 2.80 4.02 3.63
CA PHE A 202 1.98 3.52 2.53
C PHE A 202 0.86 4.50 2.18
N TYR A 203 0.50 4.53 0.91
CA TYR A 203 -0.75 5.08 0.42
C TYR A 203 -1.83 4.00 0.55
N CYS A 204 -2.91 4.30 1.27
CA CYS A 204 -3.98 3.39 1.63
C CYS A 204 -5.24 3.77 0.87
N ILE A 205 -5.78 2.83 0.09
CA ILE A 205 -7.06 2.96 -0.61
C ILE A 205 -8.02 1.96 0.02
N ALA A 206 -9.21 2.41 0.41
CA ALA A 206 -10.21 1.55 1.04
C ALA A 206 -11.46 1.44 0.17
N HIS A 207 -12.00 0.22 0.10
CA HIS A 207 -13.25 -0.10 -0.56
C HIS A 207 -14.20 -0.80 0.40
N LEU A 208 -15.50 -0.53 0.28
CA LEU A 208 -16.52 -1.29 1.00
C LEU A 208 -16.76 -2.62 0.31
N THR A 209 -16.99 -3.68 1.09
CA THR A 209 -17.37 -5.00 0.60
C THR A 209 -18.86 -5.27 0.79
N THR A 210 -19.46 -6.04 -0.11
CA THR A 210 -20.87 -6.46 -0.06
C THR A 210 -21.01 -7.98 -0.19
#